data_AF-A0A7C8IT71-F1
#
_entry.id   AF-A0A7C8IT71-F1
#
_cell.length_a   1.000
_cell.length_b   1.000
_cell.length_c   1.000
_cell.angle_alpha   90.00
_cell.angle_beta   90.00
_cell.angle_gamma   90.00
#
_symmetry.space_group_name_H-M   'P 1'
#
loop_
_entity.id
_entity.type
_entity.pdbx_description
1 polymer ?
#
loop_
_entity_poly.entity_id
_entity_poly.type
_entity_poly.pdbx_seq_one_letter_code
_entity_poly.pdbx_strand_id
1 'polypeptide(L)'
;MPTTSTPKPPSVAHLTKCLRLPGEAETEALLSTDQIREAFRVYRNRCLVSGRFKAAQLPDWKDVDAYTYELRLSSEFRRWAREAKARSSAQAKTAATVCPGPYLAKLCRSKPYVLMPHVAMFVLGVDKFLQSPEGCGFDASRDDGKGSLSRRESQFDRYARIMKILQFLVARDVG
;
A
#
# COMPACT_ATOMS: atom_id res chain seq x y z
N MET A 1 38.36 -6.48 10.40
CA MET A 1 37.27 -5.74 11.07
C MET A 1 36.22 -5.41 10.02
N PRO A 2 35.02 -5.99 10.02
CA PRO A 2 33.96 -5.54 9.13
C PRO A 2 33.42 -4.22 9.66
N THR A 3 33.47 -3.18 8.82
CA THR A 3 32.88 -1.87 9.10
C THR A 3 31.38 -2.04 9.28
N THR A 4 30.88 -1.88 10.50
CA THR A 4 29.46 -1.69 10.79
C THR A 4 29.06 -0.34 10.21
N SER A 5 28.66 -0.30 8.94
CA SER A 5 27.97 0.85 8.37
C SER A 5 26.62 0.95 9.07
N THR A 6 26.53 1.86 10.03
CA THR A 6 25.25 2.26 10.61
C THR A 6 24.33 2.64 9.45
N PRO A 7 23.15 2.00 9.29
CA PRO A 7 22.27 2.29 8.18
C PRO A 7 21.86 3.77 8.28
N LYS A 8 22.26 4.56 7.28
CA LYS A 8 21.96 5.99 7.22
C LYS A 8 20.42 6.16 7.29
N PRO A 9 19.90 7.09 8.10
CA PRO A 9 18.46 7.28 8.20
C PRO A 9 17.88 7.58 6.81
N PRO A 10 16.70 7.03 6.49
CA PRO A 10 16.09 7.22 5.18
C PRO A 10 15.86 8.72 4.93
N SER A 11 16.39 9.22 3.82
CA SER A 11 16.34 10.66 3.48
C SER A 11 15.04 11.01 2.75
N VAL A 12 14.36 12.07 3.19
CA VAL A 12 13.16 12.62 2.53
C VAL A 12 13.48 13.01 1.09
N ALA A 13 14.61 13.68 0.85
CA ALA A 13 15.10 14.01 -0.50
C ALA A 13 15.19 12.81 -1.44
N HIS A 14 15.58 11.63 -0.92
CA HIS A 14 15.60 10.40 -1.71
C HIS A 14 14.18 9.92 -2.03
N LEU A 15 13.29 9.93 -1.03
CA LEU A 15 11.88 9.58 -1.23
C LEU A 15 11.21 10.52 -2.24
N THR A 16 11.41 11.84 -2.14
CA THR A 16 10.90 12.83 -3.09
C THR A 16 11.23 12.47 -4.53
N LYS A 17 12.50 12.12 -4.80
CA LYS A 17 12.95 11.66 -6.12
C LYS A 17 12.27 10.37 -6.56
N CYS A 18 12.12 9.40 -5.66
CA CYS A 18 11.42 8.15 -5.96
C CYS A 18 9.92 8.35 -6.27
N LEU A 19 9.27 9.31 -5.59
CA LEU A 19 7.86 9.60 -5.78
C LEU A 19 7.57 10.54 -6.96
N ARG A 20 8.63 11.19 -7.49
CA ARG A 20 8.56 12.23 -8.53
C ARG A 20 7.69 13.41 -8.10
N LEU A 21 7.76 13.78 -6.82
CA LEU A 21 7.08 14.95 -6.28
C LEU A 21 7.90 16.23 -6.54
N PRO A 22 7.27 17.41 -6.64
CA PRO A 22 7.96 18.66 -6.97
C PRO A 22 8.97 19.09 -5.91
N GLY A 23 8.81 18.67 -4.65
CA GLY A 23 9.73 19.01 -3.57
C GLY A 23 9.56 18.16 -2.30
N GLU A 24 10.46 18.42 -1.35
CA GLU A 24 10.46 17.77 -0.03
C GLU A 24 9.24 18.19 0.80
N ALA A 25 8.76 19.43 0.64
CA ALA A 25 7.59 19.94 1.33
C ALA A 25 6.32 19.15 0.97
N GLU A 26 6.12 18.81 -0.30
CA GLU A 26 5.01 18.00 -0.78
C GLU A 26 5.14 16.54 -0.35
N THR A 27 6.38 16.06 -0.24
CA THR A 27 6.67 14.72 0.29
C THR A 27 6.30 14.64 1.78
N GLU A 28 6.68 15.63 2.58
CA GLU A 28 6.31 15.71 4.00
C GLU A 28 4.80 15.92 4.17
N ALA A 29 4.17 16.73 3.31
CA ALA A 29 2.72 16.91 3.30
C ALA A 29 2.01 15.58 3.04
N LEU A 30 2.45 14.81 2.03
CA LEU A 30 1.94 13.46 1.76
C LEU A 30 2.09 12.54 2.97
N LEU A 31 3.28 12.48 3.57
CA LEU A 31 3.56 11.65 4.74
C LEU A 31 2.75 12.07 5.98
N SER A 32 2.36 13.33 6.05
CA SER A 32 1.57 13.91 7.14
C SER A 32 0.07 13.69 6.98
N THR A 33 -0.41 13.25 5.81
CA THR A 33 -1.85 12.97 5.60
C THR A 33 -2.35 11.87 6.52
N ASP A 34 -3.59 12.04 7.01
CA ASP A 34 -4.22 11.07 7.92
C ASP A 34 -4.34 9.70 7.27
N GLN A 35 -4.57 9.63 5.96
CA GLN A 35 -4.68 8.39 5.20
C GLN A 35 -3.38 7.58 5.21
N ILE A 36 -2.23 8.24 4.98
CA ILE A 36 -0.91 7.57 5.04
C ILE A 36 -0.58 7.18 6.47
N ARG A 37 -0.79 8.08 7.43
CA ARG A 37 -0.53 7.83 8.85
C ARG A 37 -1.36 6.69 9.41
N GLU A 38 -2.64 6.63 9.08
CA GLU A 38 -3.55 5.58 9.54
C GLU A 38 -3.22 4.24 8.88
N ALA A 39 -2.98 4.22 7.56
CA ALA A 39 -2.57 3.01 6.86
C ALA A 39 -1.28 2.43 7.46
N PHE A 40 -0.30 3.29 7.76
CA PHE A 40 0.94 2.86 8.41
C PHE A 40 0.73 2.46 9.87
N ARG A 41 -0.13 3.14 10.64
CA ARG A 41 -0.46 2.77 12.02
C ARG A 41 -1.00 1.34 12.09
N VAL A 42 -1.91 0.98 11.19
CA VAL A 42 -2.45 -0.39 11.08
C VAL A 42 -1.36 -1.40 10.76
N TYR A 43 -0.49 -1.08 9.80
CA TYR A 43 0.65 -1.92 9.44
C TYR A 43 1.60 -2.12 10.62
N ARG A 44 2.04 -1.04 11.28
CA ARG A 44 2.97 -1.02 12.41
C ARG A 44 2.47 -1.86 13.58
N ASN A 45 1.25 -1.59 14.04
CA ASN A 45 0.68 -2.24 15.22
C ASN A 45 0.54 -3.75 15.09
N ARG A 46 0.44 -4.27 13.86
CA ARG A 46 0.33 -5.71 13.61
C ARG A 46 1.65 -6.33 13.17
N CYS A 47 2.41 -5.67 12.30
CA CYS A 47 3.60 -6.24 11.67
C CYS A 47 4.87 -6.01 12.48
N LEU A 48 5.10 -4.76 12.90
CA LEU A 48 6.34 -4.38 13.57
C LEU A 48 6.33 -4.80 15.06
N VAL A 49 5.16 -4.86 15.68
CA VAL A 49 4.99 -5.37 17.05
C VAL A 49 5.11 -6.89 17.11
N SER A 50 4.52 -7.63 16.16
CA SER A 50 4.48 -9.11 16.21
C SER A 50 5.70 -9.79 15.59
N GLY A 51 6.51 -9.09 14.78
CA GLY A 51 7.60 -9.71 14.03
C GLY A 51 8.55 -8.74 13.35
N ARG A 52 9.13 -7.79 14.11
CA ARG A 52 10.00 -6.70 13.65
C ARG A 52 10.99 -7.09 12.53
N PHE A 53 11.74 -8.16 12.72
CA PHE A 53 12.77 -8.58 11.76
C PHE A 53 12.21 -9.10 10.41
N LYS A 54 11.08 -9.81 10.43
CA LYS A 54 10.42 -10.30 9.21
C LYS A 54 9.60 -9.20 8.52
N ALA A 55 9.00 -8.31 9.30
CA ALA A 55 8.24 -7.18 8.78
C ALA A 55 9.13 -6.10 8.15
N ALA A 56 10.39 -5.99 8.58
CA ALA A 56 11.38 -5.11 7.94
C ALA A 56 11.77 -5.57 6.51
N GLN A 57 11.60 -6.86 6.20
CA GLN A 57 11.83 -7.41 4.86
C GLN A 57 10.53 -7.34 4.04
N LEU A 58 10.28 -6.16 3.46
CA LEU A 58 9.10 -5.93 2.63
C LEU A 58 9.19 -6.68 1.29
N PRO A 59 8.06 -7.22 0.78
CA PRO A 59 8.01 -7.84 -0.55
C PRO A 59 8.14 -6.79 -1.67
N ASP A 60 8.35 -7.24 -2.91
CA ASP A 60 8.27 -6.35 -4.08
C ASP A 60 6.79 -6.02 -4.40
N TRP A 61 6.53 -4.89 -5.06
CA TRP A 61 5.20 -4.50 -5.50
C TRP A 61 4.57 -5.56 -6.42
N LYS A 62 5.40 -6.28 -7.20
CA LYS A 62 4.96 -7.38 -8.07
C LYS A 62 4.39 -8.54 -7.26
N ASP A 63 5.00 -8.88 -6.14
CA ASP A 63 4.52 -9.94 -5.25
C ASP A 63 3.18 -9.54 -4.62
N VAL A 64 3.03 -8.26 -4.27
CA VAL A 64 1.78 -7.72 -3.73
C VAL A 64 0.67 -7.72 -4.79
N ASP A 65 0.98 -7.36 -6.03
CA ASP A 65 0.02 -7.41 -7.16
C ASP A 65 -0.40 -8.85 -7.44
N ALA A 66 0.56 -9.77 -7.57
CA ALA A 66 0.31 -11.20 -7.77
C ALA A 66 -0.54 -11.78 -6.63
N TYR A 67 -0.20 -11.48 -5.38
CA TYR A 67 -1.00 -11.89 -4.23
C TYR A 67 -2.44 -11.35 -4.29
N THR A 68 -2.60 -10.06 -4.64
CA THR A 68 -3.92 -9.43 -4.72
C THR A 68 -4.75 -10.03 -5.86
N TYR A 69 -4.11 -10.39 -6.98
CA TYR A 69 -4.73 -11.11 -8.10
C TYR A 69 -5.19 -12.51 -7.67
N GLU A 70 -4.31 -13.32 -7.10
CA GLU A 70 -4.63 -14.66 -6.60
C GLU A 70 -5.71 -14.64 -5.53
N LEU A 71 -5.69 -13.63 -4.65
CA LEU A 71 -6.73 -13.44 -3.64
C LEU A 71 -8.11 -13.26 -4.27
N ARG A 72 -8.21 -12.47 -5.35
CA ARG A 72 -9.47 -12.29 -6.11
C ARG A 72 -9.93 -13.59 -6.77
N LEU A 73 -9.00 -14.44 -7.18
CA LEU A 73 -9.30 -15.75 -7.74
C LEU A 73 -9.61 -16.80 -6.65
N SER A 74 -9.24 -16.59 -5.39
CA SER A 74 -9.44 -17.58 -4.34
C SER A 74 -10.92 -17.93 -4.12
N SER A 75 -11.21 -19.21 -3.87
CA SER A 75 -12.55 -19.69 -3.57
C SER A 75 -13.09 -19.09 -2.26
N GLU A 76 -12.21 -18.85 -1.28
CA GLU A 76 -12.57 -18.20 -0.02
C GLU A 76 -13.07 -16.77 -0.23
N PHE A 77 -12.34 -15.96 -1.00
CA PHE A 77 -12.76 -14.60 -1.34
C PHE A 77 -14.06 -14.61 -2.12
N ARG A 78 -14.18 -15.46 -3.15
CA ARG A 78 -15.40 -15.56 -3.97
C ARG A 78 -16.61 -15.98 -3.13
N ARG A 79 -16.44 -16.89 -2.16
CA ARG A 79 -17.49 -17.25 -1.20
C ARG A 79 -17.85 -16.05 -0.32
N TRP A 80 -16.87 -15.40 0.29
CA TRP A 80 -17.09 -14.22 1.12
C TRP A 80 -17.78 -13.09 0.35
N ALA A 81 -17.39 -12.83 -0.89
CA ALA A 81 -17.98 -11.81 -1.75
C ALA A 81 -19.47 -12.10 -2.05
N ARG A 82 -19.84 -13.37 -2.29
CA ARG A 82 -21.25 -13.78 -2.45
C ARG A 82 -22.06 -13.57 -1.16
N GLU A 83 -21.51 -13.95 -0.02
CA GLU A 83 -22.16 -13.76 1.29
C GLU A 83 -22.28 -12.28 1.67
N ALA A 84 -21.28 -11.47 1.35
CA ALA A 84 -21.32 -10.03 1.54
C ALA A 84 -22.38 -9.40 0.63
N LYS A 85 -22.44 -9.81 -0.65
CA LYS A 85 -23.45 -9.39 -1.63
C LYS A 85 -24.89 -9.69 -1.17
N ALA A 86 -25.11 -10.86 -0.57
CA ALA A 86 -26.42 -11.26 -0.04
C ALA A 86 -26.88 -10.36 1.13
N ARG A 87 -25.93 -9.81 1.90
CA ARG A 87 -26.19 -8.96 3.08
C ARG A 87 -26.24 -7.46 2.77
N SER A 88 -26.00 -7.04 1.52
CA SER A 88 -25.74 -5.63 1.18
C SER A 88 -26.75 -5.04 0.18
N SER A 89 -26.93 -3.72 0.20
CA SER A 89 -27.70 -2.96 -0.81
C SER A 89 -27.03 -2.99 -2.20
N ALA A 90 -27.78 -2.70 -3.26
CA ALA A 90 -27.35 -2.89 -4.66
C ALA A 90 -26.00 -2.25 -5.03
N GLN A 91 -25.63 -1.12 -4.43
CA GLN A 91 -24.37 -0.41 -4.69
C GLN A 91 -23.16 -1.05 -3.96
N ALA A 92 -23.39 -1.71 -2.82
CA ALA A 92 -22.37 -2.47 -2.10
C ALA A 92 -22.15 -3.87 -2.71
N LYS A 93 -23.14 -4.38 -3.46
CA LYS A 93 -23.07 -5.68 -4.19
C LYS A 93 -21.96 -5.71 -5.25
N THR A 94 -21.73 -4.60 -5.96
CA THR A 94 -20.68 -4.48 -6.98
C THR A 94 -19.30 -4.28 -6.36
N ALA A 95 -19.19 -3.46 -5.32
CA ALA A 95 -17.94 -3.19 -4.62
C ALA A 95 -17.31 -4.46 -3.99
N ALA A 96 -18.12 -5.34 -3.40
CA ALA A 96 -17.65 -6.58 -2.76
C ALA A 96 -17.05 -7.60 -3.75
N THR A 97 -17.41 -7.52 -5.03
CA THR A 97 -16.93 -8.46 -6.07
C THR A 97 -15.58 -8.02 -6.66
N VAL A 98 -15.29 -6.71 -6.62
CA VAL A 98 -14.14 -6.11 -7.33
C VAL A 98 -13.03 -5.66 -6.36
N CYS A 99 -13.38 -5.24 -5.14
CA CYS A 99 -12.41 -4.71 -4.19
C CYS A 99 -12.13 -5.71 -3.06
N PRO A 100 -10.90 -6.28 -2.97
CA PRO A 100 -10.55 -7.20 -1.90
C PRO A 100 -10.32 -6.52 -0.54
N GLY A 101 -10.36 -5.18 -0.46
CA GLY A 101 -10.05 -4.42 0.76
C GLY A 101 -10.81 -4.87 2.03
N PRO A 102 -12.15 -4.99 2.02
CA PRO A 102 -12.87 -5.43 3.21
C PRO A 102 -12.57 -6.90 3.59
N TYR A 103 -12.27 -7.75 2.59
CA TYR A 103 -11.85 -9.13 2.86
C TYR A 103 -10.45 -9.18 3.47
N LEU A 104 -9.52 -8.38 2.96
CA LEU A 104 -8.18 -8.22 3.54
C LEU A 104 -8.26 -7.69 4.97
N ALA A 105 -9.13 -6.71 5.24
CA ALA A 105 -9.36 -6.22 6.60
C ALA A 105 -9.86 -7.34 7.54
N LYS A 106 -10.72 -8.24 7.05
CA LYS A 106 -11.11 -9.46 7.78
C LYS A 106 -9.90 -10.36 8.02
N LEU A 107 -9.07 -10.64 7.01
CA LEU A 107 -7.88 -11.48 7.14
C LEU A 107 -6.89 -10.92 8.18
N CYS A 108 -6.61 -9.62 8.13
CA CYS A 108 -5.70 -8.94 9.07
C CYS A 108 -6.21 -8.96 10.52
N ARG A 109 -7.51 -9.13 10.76
CA ARG A 109 -8.11 -9.18 12.11
C ARG A 109 -8.28 -10.60 12.65
N SER A 110 -8.48 -11.59 11.77
CA SER A 110 -8.98 -12.93 12.15
C SER A 110 -7.96 -14.05 12.10
N LYS A 111 -6.82 -13.86 11.42
CA LYS A 111 -5.79 -14.89 11.28
C LYS A 111 -4.53 -14.53 12.10
N PRO A 112 -3.68 -15.53 12.44
CA PRO A 112 -2.33 -15.27 12.97
C PRO A 112 -1.56 -14.29 12.10
N TYR A 113 -0.53 -13.65 12.65
CA TYR A 113 0.25 -12.66 11.92
C TYR A 113 0.78 -13.21 10.57
N VAL A 114 0.39 -12.55 9.48
CA VAL A 114 0.90 -12.76 8.13
C VAL A 114 1.18 -11.41 7.49
N LEU A 115 2.38 -11.22 6.94
CA LEU A 115 2.84 -9.95 6.38
C LEU A 115 2.02 -9.51 5.15
N MET A 116 1.81 -10.42 4.19
CA MET A 116 1.28 -10.08 2.87
C MET A 116 -0.12 -9.41 2.88
N PRO A 117 -1.11 -9.88 3.67
CA PRO A 117 -2.40 -9.18 3.79
C PRO A 117 -2.27 -7.74 4.29
N HIS A 118 -1.30 -7.46 5.18
CA HIS A 118 -1.10 -6.12 5.74
C HIS A 118 -0.40 -5.18 4.75
N VAL A 119 0.56 -5.69 3.98
CA VAL A 119 1.18 -4.94 2.88
C VAL A 119 0.14 -4.64 1.80
N ALA A 120 -0.67 -5.63 1.40
CA ALA A 120 -1.74 -5.43 0.42
C ALA A 120 -2.80 -4.43 0.90
N MET A 121 -3.17 -4.46 2.20
CA MET A 121 -4.04 -3.45 2.81
C MET A 121 -3.44 -2.04 2.74
N PHE A 122 -2.15 -1.90 3.04
CA PHE A 122 -1.46 -0.62 2.94
C PHE A 122 -1.51 -0.13 1.49
N VAL A 123 -1.09 -0.95 0.53
CA VAL A 123 -1.06 -0.58 -0.89
C VAL A 123 -2.43 -0.14 -1.41
N LEU A 124 -3.48 -0.91 -1.11
CA LEU A 124 -4.84 -0.57 -1.54
C LEU A 124 -5.37 0.70 -0.84
N GLY A 125 -5.04 0.91 0.43
CA GLY A 125 -5.42 2.10 1.17
C GLY A 125 -4.81 3.36 0.57
N VAL A 126 -3.51 3.32 0.30
CA VAL A 126 -2.78 4.44 -0.30
C VAL A 126 -3.19 4.65 -1.76
N ASP A 127 -3.37 3.60 -2.55
CA ASP A 127 -3.85 3.70 -3.94
C ASP A 127 -5.23 4.37 -4.00
N LYS A 128 -6.15 3.98 -3.11
CA LYS A 128 -7.47 4.62 -3.01
C LYS A 128 -7.37 6.09 -2.64
N PHE A 129 -6.44 6.45 -1.75
CA PHE A 129 -6.19 7.85 -1.40
C PHE A 129 -5.63 8.64 -2.59
N LEU A 130 -4.59 8.14 -3.27
CA LEU A 130 -4.00 8.82 -4.43
C LEU A 130 -4.99 9.00 -5.60
N GLN A 131 -6.01 8.14 -5.70
CA GLN A 131 -7.10 8.28 -6.65
C GLN A 131 -8.23 9.22 -6.19
N SER A 132 -8.20 9.70 -4.95
CA SER A 132 -9.20 10.63 -4.41
C SER A 132 -8.93 12.08 -4.88
N PRO A 133 -9.91 13.00 -4.79
CA PRO A 133 -9.70 14.41 -5.08
C PRO A 133 -8.56 15.02 -4.25
N GLU A 134 -8.44 14.61 -2.99
CA GLU A 134 -7.41 15.10 -2.06
C GLU A 134 -6.02 14.53 -2.39
N GLY A 135 -5.94 13.25 -2.75
CA GLY A 135 -4.67 12.57 -3.01
C GLY A 135 -4.14 12.75 -4.42
N CYS A 136 -4.98 13.16 -5.38
CA CYS A 136 -4.57 13.23 -6.78
C CYS A 136 -3.48 14.28 -7.06
N GLY A 137 -3.35 15.31 -6.22
CA GLY A 137 -2.24 16.27 -6.28
C GLY A 137 -0.88 15.65 -5.92
N PHE A 138 -0.86 14.48 -5.27
CA PHE A 138 0.35 13.73 -4.95
C PHE A 138 0.64 12.60 -5.95
N ASP A 139 -0.25 12.36 -6.93
CA ASP A 139 -0.06 11.31 -7.92
C ASP A 139 0.64 11.82 -9.19
N ALA A 140 1.98 11.76 -9.20
CA ALA A 140 2.80 12.14 -10.34
C ALA A 140 2.52 11.37 -11.66
N SER A 141 1.72 10.29 -11.65
CA SER A 141 1.44 9.51 -12.87
C SER A 141 0.49 10.21 -13.85
N ARG A 142 -0.03 11.39 -13.49
CA ARG A 142 -1.10 12.06 -14.23
C ARG A 142 -0.62 13.18 -15.18
N ASP A 143 0.66 13.58 -15.09
CA ASP A 143 1.10 14.87 -15.65
C ASP A 143 2.13 14.80 -16.80
N ASP A 144 2.49 13.61 -17.28
CA ASP A 144 3.35 13.51 -18.46
C ASP A 144 2.50 13.50 -19.74
N GLY A 145 2.28 14.68 -20.32
CA GLY A 145 1.65 14.90 -21.64
C GLY A 145 2.37 14.25 -22.83
N LYS A 146 3.25 13.26 -22.60
CA LYS A 146 3.95 12.45 -23.59
C LYS A 146 3.51 11.00 -23.46
N GLY A 147 2.59 10.58 -24.34
CA GLY A 147 2.23 9.19 -24.56
C GLY A 147 1.59 8.55 -23.33
N SER A 148 0.26 8.50 -23.30
CA SER A 148 -0.52 7.77 -22.30
C SER A 148 0.10 6.39 -22.06
N LEU A 149 0.79 6.20 -20.93
CA LEU A 149 1.04 4.86 -20.40
C LEU A 149 -0.30 4.12 -20.41
N SER A 150 -0.28 2.85 -20.79
CA SER A 150 -1.50 2.05 -20.67
C SER A 150 -1.99 2.15 -19.22
N ARG A 151 -3.31 2.08 -19.01
CA ARG A 151 -3.92 2.13 -17.67
C ARG A 151 -3.28 1.15 -16.67
N ARG A 152 -2.68 0.07 -17.19
CA ARG A 152 -1.98 -0.95 -16.41
C ARG A 152 -0.57 -0.52 -16.01
N GLU A 153 0.18 0.13 -16.90
CA GLU A 153 1.53 0.63 -16.61
C GLU A 153 1.50 1.77 -15.59
N SER A 154 0.52 2.67 -15.66
CA SER A 154 0.34 3.72 -14.65
C SER A 154 -0.01 3.16 -13.26
N GLN A 155 -0.82 2.10 -13.22
CA GLN A 155 -1.12 1.39 -11.97
C GLN A 155 0.14 0.73 -11.38
N PHE A 156 0.96 0.10 -12.20
CA PHE A 156 2.20 -0.54 -11.76
C PHE A 156 3.24 0.47 -11.24
N ASP A 157 3.42 1.59 -11.96
CA ASP A 157 4.28 2.69 -11.49
C ASP A 157 3.80 3.22 -10.13
N ARG A 158 2.49 3.42 -9.98
CA ARG A 158 1.92 3.85 -8.70
C ARG A 158 2.18 2.84 -7.58
N TYR A 159 2.01 1.54 -7.82
CA TYR A 159 2.25 0.52 -6.79
C TYR A 159 3.72 0.46 -6.38
N ALA A 160 4.64 0.60 -7.33
CA ALA A 160 6.06 0.73 -7.04
C ALA A 160 6.35 1.94 -6.15
N ARG A 161 5.75 3.11 -6.45
CA ARG A 161 5.89 4.32 -5.63
C ARG A 161 5.28 4.18 -4.24
N ILE A 162 4.10 3.57 -4.12
CA ILE A 162 3.48 3.28 -2.81
C ILE A 162 4.39 2.36 -1.95
N MET A 163 5.02 1.36 -2.56
CA MET A 163 5.97 0.51 -1.85
C MET A 163 7.20 1.28 -1.37
N LYS A 164 7.64 2.32 -2.09
CA LYS A 164 8.72 3.22 -1.62
C LYS A 164 8.30 4.02 -0.38
N ILE A 165 7.04 4.44 -0.30
CA ILE A 165 6.49 5.07 0.92
C ILE A 165 6.56 4.09 2.09
N LEU A 166 6.10 2.85 1.89
CA LEU A 166 6.14 1.84 2.97
C LEU A 166 7.57 1.52 3.40
N GLN A 167 8.50 1.35 2.46
CA GLN A 167 9.92 1.12 2.74
C GLN A 167 10.52 2.26 3.57
N PHE A 168 10.23 3.50 3.22
CA PHE A 168 10.68 4.67 3.97
C PHE A 168 10.12 4.68 5.40
N LEU A 169 8.82 4.46 5.56
CA LEU A 169 8.15 4.49 6.87
C LEU A 169 8.64 3.35 7.78
N VAL A 170 8.84 2.14 7.24
CA VAL A 170 9.40 1.02 7.99
C VAL A 170 10.85 1.29 8.41
N ALA A 171 11.68 1.81 7.50
CA ALA A 171 13.06 2.16 7.82
C ALA A 171 13.15 3.26 8.91
N ARG A 172 12.22 4.22 8.90
CA ARG A 172 12.14 5.29 9.91
C ARG A 172 11.67 4.82 11.29
N ASP A 173 10.84 3.77 11.37
CA ASP A 173 10.33 3.24 12.66
C ASP A 173 11.23 2.12 13.23
N VAL A 174 12.00 1.42 12.38
CA VAL A 174 12.88 0.31 12.78
C VAL A 174 14.32 0.74 13.01
N GLY A 175 14.83 1.72 12.24
CA GLY A 175 16.17 2.30 12.39
C GLY A 175 16.24 3.30 13.54
#